data_AF-A0A498EKL6-F1
#
_entry.id   AF-A0A498EKL6-F1
#
_cell.length_a   1.000
_cell.length_b   1.000
_cell.length_c   1.000
_cell.angle_alpha   90.00
_cell.angle_beta   90.00
_cell.angle_gamma   90.00
#
_symmetry.space_group_name_H-M   'P 1'
#
loop_
_entity.id
_entity.type
_entity.pdbx_description
1 polymer ?
#
loop_
_entity_poly.entity_id
_entity_poly.type
_entity_poly.pdbx_seq_one_letter_code
_entity_poly.pdbx_strand_id
1 'polypeptide(L)'
;SGYNLDVLVEEAETGTVNLARLMAGSEGTLAVVTEAKVALEPVPETKAVSLLFYESVLDAVTDVQHVLEHDPAAVELIDDVLIGLARDTADFEEIAALVPDNAHAGLLVEFYADDDGHGRSLTSGLLADRVSEGEGDVEPPKDHPDTVQTFSFAGVEAHSEV
;
A
#
# COMPACT_ATOMS: atom_id res chain seq x y z
N SER A 1 -16.97 -5.52 -14.41
CA SER A 1 -17.98 -6.58 -14.18
C SER A 1 -17.29 -7.65 -13.35
N GLY A 2 -17.77 -7.93 -12.12
CA GLY A 2 -17.06 -8.75 -11.13
C GLY A 2 -17.11 -10.28 -11.35
N TYR A 3 -17.70 -10.76 -12.44
CA TYR A 3 -17.94 -12.20 -12.65
C TYR A 3 -16.80 -12.96 -13.34
N ASN A 4 -15.67 -12.32 -13.66
CA ASN A 4 -14.52 -12.94 -14.36
C ASN A 4 -14.92 -13.79 -15.58
N LEU A 5 -15.83 -13.27 -16.42
CA LEU A 5 -16.42 -14.04 -17.53
C LEU A 5 -15.41 -14.40 -18.61
N ASP A 6 -14.40 -13.56 -18.79
CA ASP A 6 -13.23 -13.82 -19.63
C ASP A 6 -12.51 -15.11 -19.19
N VAL A 7 -12.17 -15.23 -17.91
CA VAL A 7 -11.54 -16.44 -17.34
C VAL A 7 -12.47 -17.65 -17.46
N LEU A 8 -13.78 -17.47 -17.25
CA LEU A 8 -14.76 -18.56 -17.39
C LEU A 8 -14.81 -19.10 -18.82
N VAL A 9 -14.79 -18.21 -19.83
CA VAL A 9 -14.82 -18.60 -21.25
C VAL A 9 -13.56 -19.38 -21.60
N GLU A 10 -12.39 -18.89 -21.19
CA GLU A 10 -11.11 -19.59 -21.40
C GLU A 10 -11.09 -20.97 -20.74
N GLU A 11 -11.55 -21.07 -19.49
CA GLU A 11 -11.64 -22.36 -18.78
C GLU A 11 -12.62 -23.32 -19.50
N ALA A 12 -13.75 -22.82 -19.98
CA ALA A 12 -14.74 -23.64 -20.69
C ALA A 12 -14.18 -24.28 -21.98
N GLU A 13 -13.23 -23.63 -22.66
CA GLU A 13 -12.53 -24.21 -23.82
C GLU A 13 -11.72 -25.45 -23.45
N THR A 14 -11.24 -25.53 -22.20
CA THR A 14 -10.53 -26.71 -21.67
C THR A 14 -11.48 -27.83 -21.23
N GLY A 15 -12.79 -27.60 -21.27
CA GLY A 15 -13.84 -28.55 -20.89
C GLY A 15 -14.10 -28.65 -19.39
N THR A 16 -13.45 -27.82 -18.57
CA THR A 16 -13.65 -27.77 -17.11
C THR A 16 -13.67 -26.32 -16.64
N VAL A 17 -14.56 -25.97 -15.70
CA VAL A 17 -14.67 -24.61 -15.14
C VAL A 17 -14.48 -24.61 -13.64
N ASN A 18 -13.82 -23.59 -13.11
CA ASN A 18 -13.68 -23.36 -11.69
C ASN A 18 -14.80 -22.46 -11.17
N LEU A 19 -15.85 -23.09 -10.63
CA LEU A 19 -17.00 -22.36 -10.09
C LEU A 19 -16.63 -21.41 -8.96
N ALA A 20 -15.57 -21.67 -8.18
CA ALA A 20 -15.16 -20.76 -7.12
C ALA A 20 -14.72 -19.39 -7.66
N ARG A 21 -14.05 -19.35 -8.83
CA ARG A 21 -13.66 -18.10 -9.50
C ARG A 21 -14.83 -17.32 -10.07
N LEU A 22 -15.87 -18.03 -10.54
CA LEU A 22 -17.11 -17.42 -11.00
C LEU A 22 -17.93 -16.84 -9.84
N MET A 23 -17.90 -17.52 -8.69
CA MET A 23 -18.59 -17.07 -7.47
C MET A 23 -17.91 -15.86 -6.83
N ALA A 24 -16.58 -15.80 -6.87
CA ALA A 24 -15.81 -14.64 -6.40
C ALA A 24 -16.15 -13.39 -7.21
N GLY A 25 -16.61 -12.32 -6.55
CA GLY A 25 -17.04 -11.08 -7.20
C GLY A 25 -18.48 -11.09 -7.73
N SER A 26 -19.25 -12.14 -7.46
CA SER A 26 -20.67 -12.21 -7.85
C SER A 26 -21.60 -11.37 -6.98
N GLU A 27 -21.15 -10.90 -5.82
CA GLU A 27 -21.89 -10.03 -4.89
C GLU A 27 -23.31 -10.55 -4.56
N GLY A 28 -23.49 -11.88 -4.56
CA GLY A 28 -24.75 -12.55 -4.20
C GLY A 28 -25.78 -12.66 -5.32
N THR A 29 -25.47 -12.25 -6.54
CA THR A 29 -26.42 -12.32 -7.68
C THR A 29 -26.51 -13.72 -8.30
N LEU A 30 -25.48 -14.56 -8.14
CA LEU A 30 -25.41 -15.90 -8.72
C LEU A 30 -25.82 -17.00 -7.74
N ALA A 31 -25.37 -16.90 -6.49
CA ALA A 31 -25.80 -17.78 -5.39
C ALA A 31 -25.43 -17.17 -4.03
N VAL A 32 -25.88 -17.83 -2.97
CA VAL A 32 -25.53 -17.50 -1.58
C VAL A 32 -24.42 -18.44 -1.11
N VAL A 33 -23.29 -17.89 -0.69
CA VAL A 33 -22.17 -18.65 -0.10
C VAL A 33 -22.46 -18.86 1.39
N THR A 34 -22.54 -20.11 1.83
CA THR A 34 -22.75 -20.46 3.25
C THR A 34 -21.45 -20.75 3.99
N GLU A 35 -20.46 -21.29 3.29
CA GLU A 35 -19.16 -21.68 3.84
C GLU A 35 -18.07 -21.47 2.77
N ALA A 36 -16.86 -21.11 3.21
CA ALA A 36 -15.69 -20.98 2.34
C ALA A 36 -14.46 -21.58 3.02
N LYS A 37 -13.68 -22.37 2.27
CA LYS A 37 -12.36 -22.84 2.70
C LYS A 37 -11.31 -21.91 2.09
N VAL A 38 -10.55 -21.25 2.96
CA VAL A 38 -9.50 -20.29 2.56
C VAL A 38 -8.13 -20.78 2.96
N ALA A 39 -7.10 -20.37 2.19
CA ALA A 39 -5.73 -20.45 2.64
C ALA A 39 -5.46 -19.29 3.61
N LEU A 40 -4.68 -19.54 4.66
CA LEU A 40 -4.30 -18.54 5.65
C LEU A 40 -2.79 -18.29 5.54
N GLU A 41 -2.39 -17.06 5.84
CA GLU A 41 -0.99 -16.67 6.01
C GLU A 41 -0.65 -16.65 7.51
N PRO A 42 0.60 -16.95 7.92
CA PRO A 42 1.08 -16.66 9.27
C PRO A 42 0.87 -15.20 9.66
N VAL A 43 0.65 -14.98 10.95
CA VAL A 43 0.62 -13.62 11.50
C VAL A 43 2.06 -13.10 11.53
N PRO A 44 2.35 -11.94 10.94
CA PRO A 44 3.70 -11.37 10.98
C PRO A 44 4.09 -11.03 12.42
N GLU A 45 5.37 -11.18 12.77
CA GLU A 45 5.86 -10.88 14.12
C GLU A 45 5.78 -9.38 14.42
N THR A 46 6.18 -8.54 13.45
CA THR A 46 6.13 -7.08 13.53
C THR A 46 5.58 -6.48 12.23
N LYS A 47 4.92 -5.33 12.36
CA LYS A 47 4.52 -4.48 11.23
C LYS A 47 5.22 -3.13 11.35
N ALA A 48 5.66 -2.62 10.21
CA ALA A 48 6.25 -1.30 10.09
C ALA A 48 5.56 -0.54 8.97
N VAL A 49 5.36 0.77 9.15
CA VAL A 49 4.59 1.58 8.20
C VAL A 49 5.36 2.83 7.83
N SER A 50 5.36 3.17 6.55
CA SER A 50 5.78 4.47 6.02
C SER A 50 4.60 5.18 5.38
N LEU A 51 4.54 6.50 5.54
CA LEU A 51 3.59 7.35 4.83
C LEU A 51 4.39 8.31 3.95
N LEU A 52 4.18 8.25 2.63
CA LEU A 52 4.81 9.12 1.64
C LEU A 52 3.79 10.17 1.19
N PHE A 53 4.20 11.43 1.01
CA PHE A 53 3.30 12.54 0.64
C PHE A 53 3.65 13.15 -0.73
N TYR A 54 2.59 13.44 -1.49
CA TYR A 54 2.69 13.86 -2.89
C TYR A 54 1.87 15.11 -3.17
N GLU A 55 2.32 15.92 -4.13
CA GLU A 55 1.62 17.13 -4.58
C GLU A 55 0.40 16.79 -5.46
N SER A 56 0.29 15.55 -5.95
CA SER A 56 -0.88 15.07 -6.68
C SER A 56 -1.08 13.55 -6.57
N VAL A 57 -2.34 13.11 -6.76
CA VAL A 57 -2.67 11.69 -6.87
C VAL A 57 -1.94 11.02 -8.06
N LEU A 58 -1.71 11.76 -9.15
CA LEU A 58 -1.01 11.22 -10.30
C LEU A 58 0.45 10.88 -9.98
N ASP A 59 1.12 11.74 -9.21
CA ASP A 59 2.49 11.50 -8.75
C ASP A 59 2.54 10.28 -7.84
N ALA A 60 1.61 10.16 -6.89
CA ALA A 60 1.49 8.99 -6.02
C ALA A 60 1.31 7.69 -6.82
N VAL A 61 0.33 7.65 -7.74
CA VAL A 61 0.07 6.46 -8.58
C VAL A 61 1.25 6.12 -9.49
N THR A 62 1.94 7.14 -10.03
CA THR A 62 3.15 6.93 -10.84
C THR A 62 4.26 6.32 -10.00
N ASP A 63 4.35 6.69 -8.72
CA ASP A 63 5.40 6.24 -7.82
C ASP A 63 5.20 4.83 -7.26
N VAL A 64 3.95 4.33 -7.24
CA VAL A 64 3.62 2.97 -6.75
C VAL A 64 4.53 1.90 -7.36
N GLN A 65 4.87 1.99 -8.64
CA GLN A 65 5.72 0.99 -9.29
C GLN A 65 7.12 0.88 -8.66
N HIS A 66 7.69 1.99 -8.18
CA HIS A 66 8.99 2.02 -7.52
C HIS A 66 8.85 1.61 -6.04
N VAL A 67 7.77 2.04 -5.38
CA VAL A 67 7.46 1.60 -4.00
C VAL A 67 7.34 0.06 -3.92
N LEU A 68 6.74 -0.56 -4.94
CA LEU A 68 6.61 -2.02 -5.01
C LEU A 68 7.95 -2.77 -5.16
N GLU A 69 9.03 -2.09 -5.56
CA GLU A 69 10.38 -2.70 -5.62
C GLU A 69 10.97 -2.96 -4.24
N HIS A 70 10.40 -2.35 -3.18
CA HIS A 70 10.78 -2.57 -1.78
C HIS A 70 10.07 -3.78 -1.15
N ASP A 71 9.26 -4.52 -1.91
CA ASP A 71 8.48 -5.69 -1.46
C ASP A 71 7.55 -5.40 -0.24
N PRO A 72 6.71 -4.35 -0.31
CA PRO A 72 5.77 -4.05 0.77
C PRO A 72 4.68 -5.11 0.87
N ALA A 73 4.19 -5.34 2.09
CA ALA A 73 3.03 -6.19 2.36
C ALA A 73 1.72 -5.54 1.84
N ALA A 74 1.63 -4.22 1.91
CA ALA A 74 0.51 -3.46 1.35
C ALA A 74 0.93 -2.04 0.94
N VAL A 75 0.23 -1.50 -0.06
CA VAL A 75 0.32 -0.09 -0.48
C VAL A 75 -1.10 0.45 -0.66
N GLU A 76 -1.46 1.48 0.08
CA GLU A 76 -2.77 2.14 -0.01
C GLU A 76 -2.64 3.62 -0.38
N LEU A 77 -3.47 4.06 -1.32
CA LEU A 77 -3.54 5.47 -1.71
C LEU A 77 -4.56 6.20 -0.84
N ILE A 78 -4.12 7.33 -0.28
CA ILE A 78 -4.95 8.31 0.40
C ILE A 78 -5.04 9.55 -0.50
N ASP A 79 -6.24 9.93 -0.91
CA ASP A 79 -6.46 11.10 -1.77
C ASP A 79 -6.75 12.39 -0.98
N ASP A 80 -6.84 13.51 -1.69
CA ASP A 80 -7.12 14.83 -1.13
C ASP A 80 -8.48 14.90 -0.43
N VAL A 81 -9.47 14.13 -0.89
CA VAL A 81 -10.79 14.04 -0.26
C VAL A 81 -10.68 13.41 1.12
N LEU A 82 -10.00 12.28 1.26
CA LEU A 82 -9.79 11.63 2.56
C LEU A 82 -8.94 12.50 3.50
N ILE A 83 -7.90 13.16 2.99
CA ILE A 83 -7.09 14.09 3.77
C ILE A 83 -7.94 15.27 4.27
N GLY A 84 -8.78 15.84 3.42
CA GLY A 84 -9.70 16.92 3.79
C GLY A 84 -10.69 16.50 4.87
N LEU A 85 -11.30 15.31 4.73
CA LEU A 85 -12.21 14.76 5.73
C LEU A 85 -11.52 14.51 7.07
N ALA A 86 -10.28 14.03 7.07
CA ALA A 86 -9.49 13.84 8.28
C ALA A 86 -9.21 15.18 8.99
N ARG A 87 -8.84 16.22 8.23
CA ARG A 87 -8.60 17.58 8.76
C ARG A 87 -9.87 18.21 9.37
N ASP A 88 -11.04 17.92 8.82
CA ASP A 88 -12.33 18.45 9.31
C ASP A 88 -12.91 17.65 10.50
N THR A 89 -12.30 16.53 10.87
CA THR A 89 -12.81 15.63 11.90
C THR A 89 -11.94 15.70 13.16
N ALA A 90 -12.51 16.15 14.27
CA ALA A 90 -11.78 16.35 15.53
C ALA A 90 -11.05 15.09 16.05
N ASP A 91 -11.65 13.90 15.86
CA ASP A 91 -11.04 12.64 16.29
C ASP A 91 -9.75 12.29 15.51
N PHE A 92 -9.49 12.94 14.38
CA PHE A 92 -8.30 12.74 13.54
C PHE A 92 -7.31 13.90 13.58
N GLU A 93 -7.47 14.88 14.48
CA GLU A 93 -6.63 16.09 14.53
C GLU A 93 -5.12 15.75 14.65
N GLU A 94 -4.75 14.79 15.52
CA GLU A 94 -3.36 14.37 15.69
C GLU A 94 -2.77 13.74 14.43
N ILE A 95 -3.54 12.93 13.71
CA ILE A 95 -3.11 12.28 12.47
C ILE A 95 -3.06 13.30 11.34
N ALA A 96 -4.07 14.18 11.24
CA ALA A 96 -4.12 15.24 10.25
C ALA A 96 -2.95 16.21 10.38
N ALA A 97 -2.44 16.43 11.61
CA ALA A 97 -1.25 17.24 11.86
C ALA A 97 0.05 16.62 11.30
N LEU A 98 0.08 15.32 11.03
CA LEU A 98 1.21 14.66 10.35
C LEU A 98 1.22 14.92 8.83
N VAL A 99 0.10 15.33 8.25
CA VAL A 99 -0.05 15.51 6.80
C VAL A 99 0.36 16.92 6.40
N PRO A 100 1.43 17.10 5.60
CA PRO A 100 1.87 18.41 5.14
C PRO A 100 0.77 19.20 4.44
N ASP A 101 0.77 20.53 4.59
CA ASP A 101 -0.28 21.40 4.03
C ASP A 101 -0.41 21.28 2.51
N ASN A 102 0.70 21.06 1.79
CA ASN A 102 0.76 20.88 0.35
C ASN A 102 0.54 19.42 -0.12
N ALA A 103 0.26 18.49 0.79
CA ALA A 103 -0.06 17.12 0.42
C ALA A 103 -1.48 17.02 -0.16
N HIS A 104 -1.57 16.57 -1.40
CA HIS A 104 -2.83 16.28 -2.10
C HIS A 104 -3.01 14.78 -2.36
N ALA A 105 -2.03 13.97 -1.98
CA ALA A 105 -2.13 12.52 -1.88
C ALA A 105 -1.09 11.99 -0.90
N GLY A 106 -1.31 10.77 -0.42
CA GLY A 106 -0.32 10.01 0.32
C GLY A 106 -0.35 8.53 -0.05
N LEU A 107 0.80 7.85 0.07
CA LEU A 107 0.87 6.39 0.02
C LEU A 107 1.20 5.87 1.42
N LEU A 108 0.29 5.07 1.98
CA LEU A 108 0.52 4.28 3.18
C LEU A 108 1.14 2.94 2.76
N VAL A 109 2.37 2.69 3.19
CA VAL A 109 3.15 1.52 2.81
C VAL A 109 3.41 0.68 4.06
N GLU A 110 2.89 -0.53 4.10
CA GLU A 110 3.08 -1.47 5.21
C GLU A 110 4.08 -2.56 4.83
N PHE A 111 4.99 -2.86 5.75
CA PHE A 111 5.95 -3.95 5.68
C PHE A 111 5.70 -4.97 6.80
N TYR A 112 5.93 -6.24 6.48
CA TYR A 112 6.09 -7.29 7.48
C TYR A 112 7.56 -7.44 7.84
N ALA A 113 7.85 -7.48 9.13
CA ALA A 113 9.20 -7.57 9.65
C ALA A 113 9.28 -8.65 10.73
N ASP A 114 10.47 -9.24 10.86
CA ASP A 114 10.76 -10.24 11.90
C ASP A 114 10.91 -9.57 13.28
N ASP A 115 11.46 -8.36 13.32
CA ASP A 115 11.61 -7.56 14.54
C ASP A 115 11.54 -6.05 14.25
N ASP A 116 11.52 -5.22 15.30
CA ASP A 116 11.47 -3.75 15.19
C ASP A 116 12.69 -3.18 14.43
N GLY A 117 13.87 -3.79 14.59
CA GLY A 117 15.08 -3.35 13.89
C GLY A 117 14.98 -3.59 12.39
N HIS A 118 14.46 -4.74 11.98
CA HIS A 118 14.15 -5.05 10.58
C HIS A 118 13.08 -4.08 10.04
N GLY A 119 12.01 -3.84 10.80
CA GLY A 119 10.94 -2.89 10.43
C GLY A 119 11.47 -1.47 10.14
N ARG A 120 12.31 -0.93 11.03
CA ARG A 120 12.97 0.36 10.84
C ARG A 120 13.86 0.40 9.62
N SER A 121 14.60 -0.68 9.36
CA SER A 121 15.47 -0.76 8.18
C SER A 121 14.67 -0.68 6.88
N LEU A 122 13.48 -1.31 6.82
CA LEU A 122 12.62 -1.29 5.64
C LEU A 122 12.03 0.09 5.39
N THR A 123 11.45 0.72 6.42
CA THR A 123 10.84 2.06 6.27
C THR A 123 11.89 3.13 5.97
N SER A 124 13.03 3.09 6.65
CA SER A 124 14.14 4.03 6.40
C SER A 124 14.71 3.84 5.00
N GLY A 125 14.82 2.60 4.52
CA GLY A 125 15.24 2.29 3.15
C GLY A 125 14.28 2.89 2.12
N LEU A 126 12.97 2.71 2.31
CA LEU A 126 11.95 3.29 1.44
C LEU A 126 11.99 4.83 1.47
N LEU A 127 12.11 5.44 2.65
CA LEU A 127 12.15 6.90 2.77
C LEU A 127 13.40 7.49 2.12
N ALA A 128 14.56 6.89 2.34
CA ALA A 128 15.83 7.33 1.75
C ALA A 128 15.82 7.25 0.21
N ASP A 129 15.08 6.29 -0.36
CA ASP A 129 14.90 6.19 -1.80
C ASP A 129 13.81 7.15 -2.33
N ARG A 130 12.60 7.13 -1.75
CA ARG A 130 11.43 7.77 -2.38
C ARG A 130 11.23 9.23 -2.02
N VAL A 131 11.76 9.71 -0.90
CA VAL A 131 11.58 11.09 -0.47
C VAL A 131 12.69 11.94 -1.08
N SER A 132 12.32 12.91 -1.91
CA SER A 132 13.25 13.91 -2.47
C SER A 132 13.94 14.70 -1.35
N GLU A 133 15.25 14.97 -1.47
CA GLU A 133 16.10 15.53 -0.40
C GLU A 133 15.46 16.75 0.30
N GLY A 134 14.84 16.46 1.43
CA GLY A 134 14.34 17.37 2.46
C GLY A 134 14.36 16.62 3.78
N GLU A 135 15.52 16.67 4.45
CA GLU A 135 15.81 16.13 5.80
C GLU A 135 15.68 14.60 5.98
N GLY A 136 16.65 13.85 5.45
CA GLY A 136 16.93 12.47 5.87
C GLY A 136 18.44 12.22 5.98
N ASP A 137 18.96 12.01 7.19
CA ASP A 137 20.38 11.77 7.50
C ASP A 137 20.86 10.32 7.17
N VAL A 138 20.14 9.59 6.30
CA VAL A 138 20.36 8.15 6.08
C VAL A 138 20.75 7.86 4.64
N GLU A 139 21.90 7.20 4.48
CA GLU A 139 22.43 6.82 3.17
C GLU A 139 21.71 5.57 2.64
N PRO A 140 21.23 5.57 1.38
CA PRO A 140 20.44 4.48 0.83
C PRO A 140 21.22 3.15 0.72
N PRO A 141 20.53 2.00 0.71
CA PRO A 141 21.16 0.69 0.50
C PRO A 141 21.93 0.60 -0.82
N LYS A 142 23.02 -0.16 -0.83
CA LYS A 142 23.99 -0.23 -1.96
C LYS A 142 23.48 -0.89 -3.23
N ASP A 143 22.31 -1.55 -3.19
CA ASP A 143 21.74 -2.33 -4.30
C ASP A 143 20.48 -1.67 -4.89
N HIS A 144 20.32 -0.36 -4.67
CA HIS A 144 19.15 0.38 -5.11
C HIS A 144 19.18 0.66 -6.63
N PRO A 145 18.06 0.47 -7.36
CA PRO A 145 17.97 0.86 -8.78
C PRO A 145 18.15 2.37 -8.99
N ASP A 146 18.80 2.76 -10.10
CA ASP A 146 18.91 4.17 -10.52
C ASP A 146 17.55 4.69 -11.00
N THR A 147 16.68 5.12 -10.09
CA THR A 147 15.43 5.81 -10.44
C THR A 147 15.67 7.30 -10.69
N VAL A 148 15.27 7.77 -11.87
CA VAL A 148 15.59 9.12 -12.39
C VAL A 148 14.76 10.25 -11.73
N GLN A 149 13.68 9.92 -11.01
CA GLN A 149 12.81 10.91 -10.39
C GLN A 149 12.17 10.40 -9.09
N THR A 150 12.34 11.17 -8.02
CA THR A 150 11.56 11.06 -6.78
C THR A 150 10.33 11.96 -6.88
N PHE A 151 9.18 11.43 -6.46
CA PHE A 151 7.89 12.12 -6.53
C PHE A 151 7.40 12.57 -5.16
N SER A 152 7.73 11.81 -4.12
CA SER A 152 7.38 12.16 -2.75
C SER A 152 8.25 13.30 -2.25
N PHE A 153 7.64 14.30 -1.61
CA PHE A 153 8.35 15.47 -1.05
C PHE A 153 8.54 15.39 0.47
N ALA A 154 7.85 14.46 1.13
CA ALA A 154 7.97 14.24 2.56
C ALA A 154 7.53 12.81 2.88
N GLY A 155 8.05 12.26 3.97
CA GLY A 155 7.53 11.02 4.50
C GLY A 155 7.76 10.89 6.00
N VAL A 156 6.93 10.04 6.62
CA VAL A 156 7.03 9.72 8.05
C VAL A 156 6.99 8.21 8.23
N GLU A 157 7.69 7.72 9.24
CA GLU A 157 7.66 6.32 9.62
C GLU A 157 6.91 6.13 10.95
N ALA A 158 6.23 5.00 11.09
CA ALA A 158 5.58 4.57 12.31
C ALA A 158 5.93 3.11 12.58
N HIS A 159 6.42 2.86 13.79
CA HIS A 159 6.86 1.55 14.27
C HIS A 159 6.21 1.25 15.60
N SER A 160 6.06 -0.03 15.90
CA SER A 160 5.53 -0.47 17.20
C SER A 160 6.54 -0.15 18.29
N GLU A 161 6.21 0.74 19.24
CA GLU A 161 7.01 0.91 20.45
C GLU A 161 6.79 -0.29 21.38
N VAL A 162 7.88 -0.97 21.75
CA VAL A 162 7.88 -2.11 22.69
C VAL A 162 7.44 -1.70 24.09
#